data_AF-A0A933H1P9-F1
#
_entry.id   AF-A0A933H1P9-F1
#
_cell.length_a   1.000
_cell.length_b   1.000
_cell.length_c   1.000
_cell.angle_alpha   90.00
_cell.angle_beta   90.00
_cell.angle_gamma   90.00
#
_symmetry.space_group_name_H-M   'P 1'
#
loop_
_entity.id
_entity.type
_entity.pdbx_description
1 polymer ?
#
loop_
_entity_poly.entity_id
_entity_poly.type
_entity_poly.pdbx_seq_one_letter_code
_entity_poly.pdbx_strand_id
1 'polypeptide(L)'
;MSRKLCTKSGFSMIELIMASIVLAIALMGTLSAIFAIHRMDQAARENELATQGATEMMEEVFSSNLSSVFSTYNNYPFDVKGLSEQEADPDNRVGLVTVDNTNPSLISVSIEVAWRGVSGNRRIQFDSKMADRD
;
A
#
# COMPACT_ATOMS: atom_id res chain seq x y z
N MET A 1 -55.71 -26.37 -38.17
CA MET A 1 -54.57 -25.59 -37.64
C MET A 1 -54.32 -26.05 -36.20
N SER A 2 -53.44 -27.03 -36.00
CA SER A 2 -53.28 -27.71 -34.70
C SER A 2 -52.25 -26.97 -33.83
N ARG A 3 -52.70 -26.39 -32.70
CA ARG A 3 -51.81 -25.70 -31.74
C ARG A 3 -51.10 -26.75 -30.89
N LYS A 4 -49.77 -26.89 -31.07
CA LYS A 4 -48.93 -27.66 -30.14
C LYS A 4 -48.99 -26.98 -28.76
N LEU A 5 -49.61 -27.64 -27.79
CA LEU A 5 -49.53 -27.25 -26.39
C LEU A 5 -48.09 -27.47 -25.93
N CYS A 6 -47.40 -26.38 -25.61
CA CYS A 6 -46.07 -26.43 -25.01
C CYS A 6 -46.25 -26.91 -23.56
N THR A 7 -45.94 -28.17 -23.30
CA THR A 7 -45.93 -28.74 -21.96
C THR A 7 -44.86 -28.03 -21.14
N LYS A 8 -45.29 -27.22 -20.17
CA LYS A 8 -44.40 -26.61 -19.18
C LYS A 8 -43.89 -27.72 -18.26
N SER A 9 -42.66 -28.19 -18.49
CA SER A 9 -41.99 -29.09 -17.54
C SER A 9 -41.58 -28.28 -16.31
N GLY A 10 -42.04 -28.68 -15.13
CA GLY A 10 -41.53 -28.16 -13.87
C GLY A 10 -40.13 -28.71 -13.58
N PHE A 11 -39.34 -27.98 -12.79
CA PHE A 11 -38.06 -28.47 -12.29
C PHE A 11 -38.29 -29.62 -11.30
N SER A 12 -37.42 -30.63 -11.37
CA SER A 12 -37.37 -31.71 -10.39
C SER A 12 -36.77 -31.21 -9.07
N MET A 13 -37.23 -31.76 -7.94
CA MET A 13 -36.68 -31.46 -6.61
C MET A 13 -35.16 -31.64 -6.55
N ILE A 14 -34.62 -32.64 -7.27
CA ILE A 14 -33.18 -32.88 -7.31
C ILE A 14 -32.42 -31.77 -8.02
N GLU A 15 -32.98 -31.21 -9.11
CA GLU A 15 -32.37 -30.11 -9.86
C GLU A 15 -32.31 -28.85 -9.00
N LEU A 16 -33.36 -28.59 -8.20
CA LEU A 16 -33.40 -27.47 -7.27
C LEU A 16 -32.36 -27.61 -6.16
N ILE A 17 -32.17 -28.81 -5.62
CA ILE A 17 -31.13 -29.08 -4.61
C ILE A 17 -29.74 -28.84 -5.22
N MET A 18 -29.46 -29.39 -6.41
CA MET A 18 -28.18 -29.19 -7.08
C MET A 18 -27.91 -27.71 -7.39
N ALA A 19 -28.91 -26.99 -7.91
CA ALA A 19 -28.81 -25.55 -8.16
C ALA A 19 -28.51 -24.77 -6.87
N SER A 20 -29.15 -25.14 -5.75
CA SER A 20 -28.90 -24.48 -4.46
C SER A 20 -27.48 -24.70 -3.93
N ILE A 21 -26.89 -25.88 -4.13
CA ILE A 21 -25.51 -26.17 -3.72
C ILE A 21 -24.53 -25.35 -4.55
N VAL A 22 -24.70 -25.31 -5.87
CA VAL A 22 -23.86 -24.50 -6.76
C VAL A 22 -23.98 -23.01 -6.40
N LEU A 23 -25.20 -22.54 -6.12
CA LEU A 23 -25.44 -21.16 -5.68
C LEU A 23 -24.74 -20.88 -4.34
N ALA A 24 -24.81 -21.78 -3.37
CA ALA A 24 -24.14 -21.61 -2.07
C ALA A 24 -22.62 -21.48 -2.22
N ILE A 25 -22.00 -22.34 -3.04
CA ILE A 25 -20.56 -22.29 -3.34
C ILE A 25 -20.20 -20.97 -4.04
N ALA A 26 -21.01 -20.55 -5.03
CA ALA A 26 -20.81 -19.29 -5.74
C ALA A 26 -20.87 -18.09 -4.77
N LEU A 27 -21.85 -18.06 -3.86
CA LEU A 27 -21.98 -16.99 -2.86
C LEU A 27 -20.77 -16.94 -1.93
N MET A 28 -20.28 -18.08 -1.43
CA MET A 28 -19.06 -18.12 -0.61
C MET A 28 -17.85 -17.56 -1.36
N GLY A 29 -17.70 -17.91 -2.64
CA GLY A 29 -16.64 -17.37 -3.49
C GLY A 29 -16.73 -15.84 -3.63
N THR A 30 -17.92 -15.30 -3.87
CA THR A 30 -18.12 -13.85 -4.01
C THR A 30 -17.83 -13.08 -2.72
N LEU A 31 -18.22 -13.61 -1.56
CA LEU A 31 -17.94 -12.97 -0.27
C LEU A 31 -16.43 -12.92 0.02
N SER A 32 -15.72 -14.02 -0.26
CA SER A 32 -14.26 -14.06 -0.14
C SER A 32 -13.58 -13.00 -1.02
N ALA A 33 -14.04 -12.84 -2.26
CA ALA A 33 -13.52 -11.82 -3.18
C ALA A 33 -13.76 -10.39 -2.65
N ILE A 34 -14.91 -10.10 -2.07
CA ILE A 34 -15.23 -8.78 -1.50
C ILE A 34 -14.25 -8.43 -0.35
N PHE A 35 -13.96 -9.37 0.54
CA PHE A 35 -12.98 -9.15 1.61
C PHE A 35 -11.57 -8.90 1.07
N ALA A 36 -11.17 -9.63 0.02
CA ALA A 36 -9.90 -9.42 -0.65
C ALA A 36 -9.80 -8.02 -1.27
N ILE A 37 -10.86 -7.54 -1.92
CA ILE A 37 -10.92 -6.19 -2.50
C ILE A 37 -10.77 -5.13 -1.42
N HIS A 38 -11.49 -5.24 -0.30
CA HIS A 38 -11.36 -4.27 0.80
C HIS A 38 -9.95 -4.21 1.39
N ARG A 39 -9.29 -5.35 1.54
CA ARG A 39 -7.90 -5.40 1.98
C ARG A 39 -6.96 -4.74 0.97
N MET A 40 -7.18 -4.97 -0.32
CA MET A 40 -6.37 -4.36 -1.37
C MET A 40 -6.55 -2.85 -1.43
N ASP A 41 -7.78 -2.36 -1.29
CA ASP A 41 -8.13 -0.95 -1.25
C ASP A 41 -7.49 -0.23 -0.05
N GLN A 42 -7.51 -0.85 1.13
CA GLN A 42 -6.81 -0.31 2.30
C GLN A 42 -5.29 -0.29 2.11
N ALA A 43 -4.70 -1.37 1.57
CA ALA A 43 -3.27 -1.40 1.26
C ALA A 43 -2.87 -0.36 0.19
N ALA A 44 -3.73 -0.08 -0.78
CA ALA A 44 -3.51 0.95 -1.79
C ALA A 44 -3.47 2.35 -1.16
N ARG A 45 -4.43 2.66 -0.26
CA ARG A 45 -4.42 3.93 0.50
C ARG A 45 -3.17 4.08 1.37
N GLU A 46 -2.77 3.03 2.06
CA GLU A 46 -1.54 3.05 2.87
C GLU A 46 -0.30 3.36 2.01
N ASN A 47 -0.18 2.73 0.83
CA ASN A 47 0.91 3.02 -0.10
C ASN A 47 0.88 4.46 -0.62
N GLU A 48 -0.31 5.00 -0.91
CA GLU A 48 -0.48 6.39 -1.36
C GLU A 48 -0.01 7.37 -0.28
N LEU A 49 -0.45 7.17 0.97
CA LEU A 49 -0.01 7.98 2.11
C LEU A 49 1.50 7.89 2.34
N ALA A 50 2.07 6.68 2.27
CA ALA A 50 3.50 6.47 2.43
C ALA A 50 4.30 7.19 1.34
N THR A 51 3.85 7.08 0.08
CA THR A 51 4.49 7.75 -1.07
C THR A 51 4.38 9.27 -0.97
N GLN A 52 3.21 9.76 -0.56
CA GLN A 52 3.00 11.19 -0.35
C GLN A 52 3.91 11.73 0.75
N GLY A 53 3.95 11.08 1.92
CA GLY A 53 4.81 11.50 3.03
C GLY A 53 6.30 11.45 2.68
N ALA A 54 6.73 10.42 1.95
CA ALA A 54 8.11 10.34 1.44
C ALA A 54 8.42 11.45 0.44
N THR A 55 7.47 11.79 -0.44
CA THR A 55 7.63 12.87 -1.44
C THR A 55 7.69 14.24 -0.77
N GLU A 56 6.81 14.51 0.20
CA GLU A 56 6.81 15.75 0.99
C GLU A 56 8.14 15.92 1.73
N MET A 57 8.66 14.85 2.36
CA MET A 57 9.95 14.87 3.02
C MET A 57 11.10 15.05 2.01
N MET A 58 11.01 14.42 0.84
CA MET A 58 11.99 14.61 -0.22
C MET A 58 12.04 16.08 -0.66
N GLU A 59 10.89 16.69 -0.92
CA GLU A 59 10.78 18.10 -1.27
C GLU A 59 11.35 19.01 -0.18
N GLU A 60 11.09 18.71 1.10
CA GLU A 60 11.64 19.44 2.23
C GLU A 60 13.18 19.38 2.24
N VAL A 61 13.75 18.19 2.09
CA VAL A 61 15.22 18.00 2.02
C VAL A 61 15.81 18.72 0.81
N PHE A 62 15.17 18.65 -0.36
CA PHE A 62 15.64 19.32 -1.58
C PHE A 62 15.48 20.85 -1.53
N SER A 63 14.57 21.37 -0.70
CA SER A 63 14.43 22.82 -0.47
C SER A 63 15.50 23.38 0.46
N SER A 64 16.21 22.50 1.19
CA SER A 64 17.25 22.86 2.14
C SER A 64 18.60 23.09 1.46
N ASN A 65 19.49 23.84 2.14
CA ASN A 65 20.84 24.09 1.64
C ASN A 65 21.69 22.82 1.75
N LEU A 66 22.40 22.48 0.67
CA LEU A 66 23.22 21.27 0.53
C LEU A 66 24.25 21.12 1.67
N SER A 67 24.81 22.24 2.16
CA SER A 67 25.76 22.25 3.28
C SER A 67 25.15 21.82 4.63
N SER A 68 23.84 22.01 4.83
CA SER A 68 23.14 21.68 6.08
C SER A 68 22.34 20.38 6.00
N VAL A 69 22.14 19.80 4.81
CA VAL A 69 21.34 18.58 4.63
C VAL A 69 21.89 17.43 5.46
N PHE A 70 23.20 17.18 5.41
CA PHE A 70 23.81 16.07 6.17
C PHE A 70 23.70 16.27 7.69
N SER A 71 23.90 17.48 8.20
CA SER A 71 23.83 17.72 9.66
C SER A 71 22.40 17.74 10.19
N THR A 72 21.42 18.08 9.36
CA THR A 72 20.02 18.25 9.77
C THR A 72 19.20 16.98 9.58
N TYR A 73 19.37 16.30 8.44
CA TYR A 73 18.48 15.21 8.01
C TYR A 73 19.09 13.81 8.15
N ASN A 74 20.36 13.66 8.53
CA ASN A 74 20.95 12.35 8.69
C ASN A 74 20.38 11.60 9.92
N ASN A 75 19.80 10.42 9.67
CA ASN A 75 19.02 9.65 10.64
C ASN A 75 17.80 10.40 11.20
N TYR A 76 17.24 11.34 10.42
CA TYR A 76 16.11 12.12 10.86
C TYR A 76 14.82 11.29 10.83
N PRO A 77 14.14 11.10 11.97
CA PRO A 77 12.86 10.42 12.01
C PRO A 77 11.73 11.35 11.60
N PHE A 78 10.76 10.83 10.87
CA PHE A 78 9.52 11.55 10.60
C PHE A 78 8.32 10.63 10.68
N ASP A 79 7.16 11.23 10.91
CA ASP A 79 5.88 10.53 11.00
C ASP A 79 5.02 10.83 9.75
N VAL A 80 4.28 9.81 9.30
CA VAL A 80 3.36 9.93 8.18
C VAL A 80 1.95 9.70 8.71
N LYS A 81 1.16 10.78 8.71
CA LYS A 81 -0.20 10.76 9.25
C LYS A 81 -1.04 9.66 8.61
N GLY A 82 -1.65 8.82 9.44
CA GLY A 82 -2.54 7.75 9.00
C GLY A 82 -1.86 6.40 8.76
N LEU A 83 -0.54 6.30 8.98
CA LEU A 83 0.16 5.03 9.04
C LEU A 83 0.44 4.62 10.49
N SER A 84 0.51 3.31 10.72
CA SER A 84 0.84 2.75 12.03
C SER A 84 2.29 2.30 12.07
N GLU A 85 2.96 2.55 13.18
CA GLU A 85 4.36 2.19 13.40
C GLU A 85 4.54 0.66 13.38
N GLN A 86 5.75 0.23 12.99
CA GLN A 86 6.09 -1.19 12.94
C GLN A 86 6.49 -1.69 14.33
N GLU A 87 5.82 -2.75 14.84
CA GLU A 87 6.05 -3.34 16.18
C GLU A 87 7.50 -3.79 16.48
N ALA A 88 8.33 -3.94 15.45
CA ALA A 88 9.71 -4.42 15.56
C ALA A 88 10.77 -3.32 15.41
N ASP A 89 10.35 -2.06 15.23
CA ASP A 89 11.28 -0.94 15.19
C ASP A 89 11.53 -0.43 16.63
N PRO A 90 12.76 -0.54 17.16
CA PRO A 90 13.09 -0.05 18.51
C PRO A 90 12.83 1.45 18.68
N ASP A 91 12.80 2.19 17.59
CA ASP A 91 12.61 3.63 17.62
C ASP A 91 11.18 4.07 17.31
N ASN A 92 10.28 3.12 17.00
CA ASN A 92 8.87 3.36 16.73
C ASN A 92 8.64 4.43 15.64
N ARG A 93 9.39 4.34 14.52
CA ARG A 93 9.35 5.35 13.46
C ARG A 93 8.56 4.84 12.27
N VAL A 94 7.82 5.75 11.63
CA VAL A 94 7.16 5.46 10.36
C VAL A 94 8.07 5.81 9.18
N GLY A 95 8.90 6.86 9.32
CA GLY A 95 9.85 7.28 8.29
C GLY A 95 11.24 7.59 8.84
N LEU A 96 12.25 7.37 8.00
CA LEU A 96 13.66 7.65 8.30
C LEU A 96 14.35 8.26 7.07
N VAL A 97 15.03 9.37 7.27
CA VAL A 97 15.93 9.94 6.26
C VAL A 97 17.37 9.56 6.60
N THR A 98 18.07 8.98 5.62
CA THR A 98 19.50 8.66 5.69
C THR A 98 20.23 9.46 4.63
N VAL A 99 21.30 10.14 5.02
CA VAL A 99 22.09 10.95 4.09
C VAL A 99 23.50 10.37 4.03
N ASP A 100 23.92 9.97 2.84
CA ASP A 100 25.29 9.57 2.56
C ASP A 100 26.07 10.75 1.97
N ASN A 101 27.06 11.21 2.73
CA ASN A 101 27.98 12.30 2.37
C ASN A 101 29.41 11.79 2.08
N THR A 102 29.55 10.54 1.62
CA THR A 102 30.84 9.99 1.20
C THR A 102 31.49 10.83 0.09
N ASN A 103 30.69 11.48 -0.76
CA ASN A 103 31.17 12.43 -1.76
C ASN A 103 30.60 13.84 -1.51
N PRO A 104 31.42 14.83 -1.12
CA PRO A 104 30.95 16.19 -0.83
C PRO A 104 30.31 16.93 -2.01
N SER A 105 30.62 16.53 -3.25
CA SER A 105 30.03 17.12 -4.46
C SER A 105 28.74 16.44 -4.92
N LEU A 106 28.38 15.30 -4.31
CA LEU A 106 27.20 14.52 -4.65
C LEU A 106 26.66 13.79 -3.41
N ILE A 107 25.69 14.41 -2.76
CA ILE A 107 25.02 13.84 -1.59
C ILE A 107 23.96 12.86 -2.07
N SER A 108 23.92 11.66 -1.50
CA SER A 108 22.83 10.71 -1.73
C SER A 108 21.88 10.74 -0.54
N VAL A 109 20.61 11.02 -0.79
CA VAL A 109 19.55 11.05 0.21
C VAL A 109 18.67 9.83 0.00
N SER A 110 18.49 9.04 1.05
CA SER A 110 17.60 7.90 1.08
C SER A 110 16.47 8.16 2.08
N ILE A 111 15.23 8.08 1.62
CA ILE A 111 14.04 8.23 2.46
C ILE A 111 13.35 6.88 2.51
N GLU A 112 13.31 6.29 3.70
CA GLU A 112 12.61 5.05 3.98
C GLU A 112 11.30 5.37 4.72
N VAL A 113 10.20 4.74 4.31
CA VAL A 113 8.95 4.73 5.07
C VAL A 113 8.56 3.27 5.32
N ALA A 114 8.45 2.89 6.59
CA ALA A 114 8.10 1.55 7.04
C ALA A 114 6.88 1.62 7.96
N TRP A 115 5.89 0.75 7.73
CA TRP A 115 4.65 0.76 8.50
C TRP A 115 4.05 -0.64 8.65
N ARG A 116 3.16 -0.79 9.63
CA ARG A 116 2.33 -1.98 9.79
C ARG A 116 1.06 -1.85 8.95
N GLY A 117 1.03 -2.51 7.80
CA GLY A 117 -0.14 -2.52 6.93
C GLY A 117 -1.12 -3.65 7.24
N VAL A 118 -2.29 -3.63 6.59
CA VAL A 118 -3.35 -4.66 6.74
C VAL A 118 -2.92 -6.10 6.46
N SER A 119 -1.90 -6.27 5.64
CA SER A 119 -1.38 -7.58 5.21
C SER A 119 -0.04 -7.91 5.87
N GLY A 120 0.40 -7.10 6.85
CA GLY A 120 1.70 -7.22 7.50
C GLY A 120 2.59 -5.99 7.27
N ASN A 121 3.84 -6.10 7.69
CA ASN A 121 4.80 -5.00 7.63
C ASN A 121 5.14 -4.67 6.16
N ARG A 122 5.21 -3.39 5.86
CA ARG A 122 5.51 -2.84 4.54
C ARG A 122 6.63 -1.81 4.68
N ARG A 123 7.39 -1.64 3.60
CA ARG A 123 8.46 -0.66 3.48
C ARG A 123 8.55 -0.17 2.05
N ILE A 124 8.76 1.12 1.89
CA ILE A 124 9.16 1.76 0.64
C ILE A 124 10.42 2.58 0.89
N GLN A 125 11.30 2.65 -0.10
CA GLN A 125 12.54 3.40 -0.03
C GLN A 125 12.70 4.21 -1.31
N PHE A 126 13.04 5.48 -1.16
CA PHE A 126 13.34 6.40 -2.26
C PHE A 126 14.78 6.86 -2.13
N ASP A 127 15.58 6.59 -3.15
CA ASP A 127 16.96 7.06 -3.22
C ASP A 127 17.04 8.16 -4.27
N SER A 128 17.61 9.30 -3.89
CA SER A 128 17.85 10.43 -4.78
C SER A 128 19.25 10.98 -4.58
N LYS A 129 19.79 11.61 -5.62
CA LYS A 129 21.11 12.25 -5.58
C LYS A 129 20.95 13.74 -5.78
N MET A 130 21.58 14.51 -4.91
CA MET A 130 21.62 15.96 -4.95
C MET A 130 23.05 16.39 -5.26
N ALA A 131 23.20 17.20 -6.32
CA ALA A 131 24.47 17.82 -6.71
C ALA A 131 24.39 19.32 -6.44
N ASP A 132 25.55 19.93 -6.19
CA ASP A 132 25.66 21.37 -6.04
C ASP A 132 25.29 22.07 -7.35
N ARG A 133 24.48 23.15 -7.25
CA ARG A 133 24.11 23.98 -8.38
C ARG A 133 25.05 25.19 -8.36
N ASP A 134 26.17 25.06 -9.06
CA ASP A 134 27.09 26.18 -9.36
C ASP A 134 26.36 27.37 -10.03
#